data_AF-A0A8H7LFY1-F1
#
_entry.id   AF-A0A8H7LFY1-F1
#
_cell.length_a   1.000
_cell.length_b   1.000
_cell.length_c   1.000
_cell.angle_alpha   90.00
_cell.angle_beta   90.00
_cell.angle_gamma   90.00
#
_symmetry.space_group_name_H-M   'P 1'
#
loop_
_entity.id
_entity.type
_entity.pdbx_description
1 polymer ?
#
loop_
_entity_poly.entity_id
_entity_poly.type
_entity_poly.pdbx_seq_one_letter_code
_entity_poly.pdbx_strand_id
1 'polypeptide(L)'
;MSFNQKEASIQLSILDLFCSRDLFSPPGSTIDQLSLIAKDNESGENQPPLSTWKVEDVAVESILTMIFQLPKSLYNEIYYYTVLISCCRESPESIAPVFGRAIRFFYNNLETFDYELKIRFMDWMTTQISNFDFSWKWDEWVADSVKYANLTYHPKKELHSKT
;
A
#
# COMPACT_ATOMS: atom_id res chain seq x y z
N MET A 1 -19.22 11.81 10.21
CA MET A 1 -19.34 10.75 9.18
C MET A 1 -18.30 9.62 9.34
N SER A 2 -17.15 9.82 9.99
CA SER A 2 -16.00 8.87 9.92
C SER A 2 -15.95 7.73 10.96
N PHE A 3 -17.08 7.09 11.30
CA PHE A 3 -17.05 5.96 12.26
C PHE A 3 -17.30 4.58 11.65
N ASN A 4 -17.75 4.48 10.41
CA ASN A 4 -18.04 3.20 9.78
C ASN A 4 -16.96 2.85 8.75
N GLN A 5 -16.14 1.84 9.05
CA GLN A 5 -15.09 1.35 8.16
C GLN A 5 -15.63 0.81 6.82
N LYS A 6 -16.82 0.21 6.83
CA LYS A 6 -17.44 -0.34 5.62
C LYS A 6 -17.91 0.78 4.71
N GLU A 7 -18.54 1.81 5.28
CA GLU A 7 -18.95 2.97 4.50
C GLU A 7 -17.72 3.68 3.91
N ALA A 8 -16.66 3.87 4.71
CA ALA A 8 -15.41 4.45 4.19
C ALA A 8 -14.80 3.63 3.05
N SER A 9 -14.79 2.30 3.16
CA SER A 9 -14.33 1.38 2.11
C SER A 9 -15.14 1.54 0.82
N ILE A 10 -16.48 1.60 0.94
CA ILE A 10 -17.39 1.80 -0.18
C ILE A 10 -17.11 3.16 -0.85
N GLN A 11 -16.99 4.24 -0.07
CA GLN A 11 -16.72 5.57 -0.63
C GLN A 11 -15.37 5.63 -1.37
N LEU A 12 -14.36 4.88 -0.91
CA LEU A 12 -13.07 4.80 -1.59
C LEU A 12 -13.13 3.98 -2.88
N SER A 13 -13.94 2.92 -2.93
CA SER A 13 -14.08 2.10 -4.14
C SER A 13 -14.84 2.80 -5.26
N ILE A 14 -15.68 3.80 -4.94
CA ILE A 14 -16.41 4.62 -5.91
C ILE A 14 -15.78 6.00 -6.16
N LEU A 15 -14.56 6.24 -5.66
CA LEU A 15 -13.90 7.54 -5.75
C LEU A 15 -13.73 8.00 -7.20
N ASP A 16 -13.48 7.07 -8.11
CA ASP A 16 -13.36 7.29 -9.55
C ASP A 16 -14.62 7.92 -10.17
N LEU A 17 -15.82 7.58 -9.66
CA LEU A 17 -17.10 8.11 -10.14
C LEU A 17 -17.28 9.61 -9.88
N PHE A 18 -16.55 10.17 -8.90
CA PHE A 18 -16.60 11.58 -8.56
C PHE A 18 -15.56 12.42 -9.31
N CYS A 19 -14.68 11.77 -10.10
CA CYS A 19 -13.66 12.42 -10.90
C CYS A 19 -14.04 12.44 -12.39
N SER A 20 -13.26 13.16 -13.20
CA SER A 20 -13.42 13.08 -14.66
C SER A 20 -13.15 11.66 -15.13
N ARG A 21 -13.96 11.17 -16.09
CA ARG A 21 -13.92 9.78 -16.57
C ARG A 21 -12.55 9.34 -17.10
N ASP A 22 -11.74 10.29 -17.57
CA ASP A 22 -10.42 10.02 -18.14
C ASP A 22 -9.28 10.20 -17.12
N LEU A 23 -9.59 10.48 -15.83
CA LEU A 23 -8.56 10.71 -14.81
C LEU A 23 -7.86 9.43 -14.41
N PHE A 24 -8.59 8.31 -14.31
CA PHE A 24 -8.06 7.04 -13.83
C PHE A 24 -8.04 5.98 -14.93
N SER A 25 -7.05 5.10 -14.87
CA SER A 25 -7.05 3.84 -15.61
C SER A 25 -8.18 2.93 -15.11
N PRO A 26 -8.67 1.99 -15.94
CA PRO A 26 -9.68 1.02 -15.51
C PRO A 26 -9.30 0.30 -14.20
N PRO A 27 -10.26 0.06 -13.28
CA PRO A 27 -9.99 -0.66 -12.04
C PRO A 27 -9.32 -2.01 -12.29
N GLY A 28 -8.39 -2.40 -11.43
CA GLY A 28 -7.65 -3.65 -11.56
C GLY A 28 -6.57 -3.69 -12.64
N SER A 29 -6.32 -2.60 -13.38
CA SER A 29 -5.24 -2.54 -14.38
C SER A 29 -3.89 -2.96 -13.79
N THR A 30 -3.15 -3.84 -14.45
CA THR A 30 -1.84 -4.29 -13.95
C THR A 30 -0.77 -3.25 -14.26
N ILE A 31 0.33 -3.27 -13.51
CA ILE A 31 1.45 -2.34 -13.74
C ILE A 31 2.04 -2.53 -15.14
N ASP A 32 2.10 -3.77 -15.62
CA ASP A 32 2.61 -4.08 -16.95
C ASP A 32 1.73 -3.40 -18.02
N GLN A 33 0.41 -3.47 -17.88
CA GLN A 33 -0.53 -2.76 -18.75
C GLN A 33 -0.31 -1.24 -18.72
N LEU A 34 -0.14 -0.67 -17.52
CA LEU A 34 0.12 0.77 -17.37
C LEU A 34 1.46 1.19 -17.97
N SER A 35 2.47 0.33 -17.88
CA SER A 35 3.79 0.58 -18.46
C SER A 35 3.75 0.57 -19.99
N LEU A 36 2.87 -0.25 -20.59
CA LEU A 36 2.62 -0.23 -22.02
C LEU A 36 1.90 1.06 -22.41
N ILE A 37 0.82 1.41 -21.71
CA ILE A 37 0.10 2.67 -21.92
C ILE A 37 1.05 3.88 -21.84
N ALA A 38 1.95 3.91 -20.86
CA ALA A 38 2.94 4.97 -20.73
C ALA A 38 3.86 5.08 -21.95
N LYS A 39 4.34 3.96 -22.50
CA LYS A 39 5.17 3.93 -23.72
C LYS A 39 4.40 4.35 -24.97
N ASP A 40 3.14 3.92 -25.09
CA ASP A 40 2.27 4.27 -26.21
C ASP A 40 1.91 5.77 -26.17
N ASN A 41 1.73 6.32 -24.97
CA ASN A 41 1.58 7.77 -24.74
C ASN A 41 2.84 8.54 -25.16
N GLU A 42 4.03 8.07 -24.76
CA GLU A 42 5.32 8.68 -25.15
C GLU A 42 5.57 8.61 -26.66
N SER A 43 5.14 7.52 -27.30
CA SER A 43 5.28 7.30 -28.74
C SER A 43 4.23 8.07 -29.56
N GLY A 44 3.23 8.68 -28.90
CA GLY A 44 2.16 9.44 -29.55
C GLY A 44 1.08 8.58 -30.20
N GLU A 45 1.02 7.28 -29.90
CA GLU A 45 -0.02 6.36 -30.39
C GLU A 45 -1.39 6.66 -29.75
N ASN A 46 -1.39 7.09 -28.49
CA ASN A 46 -2.59 7.51 -27.77
C ASN A 46 -2.79 9.03 -27.88
N GLN A 47 -3.84 9.45 -28.59
CA GLN A 47 -4.24 10.86 -28.71
C GLN A 47 -5.75 11.01 -28.44
N PRO A 48 -6.16 11.62 -27.29
CA PRO A 48 -5.31 12.10 -26.19
C PRO A 48 -4.59 10.97 -25.42
N PRO A 49 -3.54 11.28 -24.64
CA PRO A 49 -2.87 10.29 -23.79
C PRO A 49 -3.85 9.61 -22.83
N LEU A 50 -3.73 8.29 -22.68
CA LEU A 50 -4.54 7.52 -21.73
C LEU A 50 -3.97 7.64 -20.32
N SER A 51 -4.82 7.64 -19.29
CA SER A 51 -4.37 7.75 -17.90
C SER A 51 -3.66 6.48 -17.43
N THR A 52 -2.56 6.69 -16.70
CA THR A 52 -1.81 5.64 -16.00
C THR A 52 -2.09 5.63 -14.49
N TRP A 53 -3.03 6.45 -14.01
CA TRP A 53 -3.32 6.62 -12.59
C TRP A 53 -4.31 5.56 -12.12
N LYS A 54 -3.95 4.80 -11.09
CA LYS A 54 -4.85 3.85 -10.45
C LYS A 54 -5.53 4.47 -9.26
N VAL A 55 -6.86 4.36 -9.21
CA VAL A 55 -7.64 4.79 -8.03
C VAL A 55 -7.23 3.99 -6.79
N GLU A 56 -6.88 2.72 -6.94
CA GLU A 56 -6.44 1.87 -5.85
C GLU A 56 -5.09 2.31 -5.27
N ASP A 57 -4.15 2.71 -6.11
CA ASP A 57 -2.85 3.24 -5.65
C ASP A 57 -3.08 4.54 -4.88
N VAL A 58 -3.87 5.46 -5.44
CA VAL A 58 -4.18 6.77 -4.81
C VAL A 58 -4.90 6.59 -3.47
N ALA A 59 -5.91 5.70 -3.40
CA ALA A 59 -6.66 5.45 -2.19
C ALA A 59 -5.78 4.87 -1.08
N VAL A 60 -4.97 3.85 -1.40
CA VAL A 60 -4.08 3.21 -0.43
C VAL A 60 -2.98 4.18 0.01
N GLU A 61 -2.35 4.90 -0.91
CA GLU A 61 -1.32 5.90 -0.61
C GLU A 61 -1.86 7.00 0.32
N SER A 62 -3.09 7.48 0.06
CA SER A 62 -3.72 8.51 0.88
C SER A 62 -3.92 8.05 2.32
N ILE A 63 -4.39 6.81 2.53
CA ILE A 63 -4.56 6.26 3.88
C ILE A 63 -3.21 6.02 4.57
N LEU A 64 -2.23 5.49 3.85
CA LEU A 64 -0.89 5.30 4.39
C LEU A 64 -0.26 6.64 4.81
N THR A 65 -0.47 7.70 4.02
CA THR A 65 -0.05 9.06 4.40
C THR A 65 -0.67 9.49 5.72
N MET A 66 -1.95 9.18 5.97
CA MET A 66 -2.60 9.48 7.24
C MET A 66 -2.06 8.64 8.41
N ILE A 67 -1.71 7.37 8.18
CA ILE A 67 -1.06 6.51 9.18
C ILE A 67 0.33 7.07 9.53
N PHE A 68 1.11 7.45 8.53
CA PHE A 68 2.48 7.94 8.68
C PHE A 68 2.59 9.45 8.94
N GLN A 69 1.47 10.13 9.18
CA GLN A 69 1.46 11.57 9.44
C GLN A 69 2.13 11.89 10.79
N LEU A 70 3.14 12.76 10.75
CA LEU A 70 3.82 13.30 11.94
C LEU A 70 3.29 14.70 12.29
N PRO A 71 3.25 15.08 13.59
CA PRO A 71 3.66 14.30 14.76
C PRO A 71 2.63 13.25 15.20
N LYS A 72 1.36 13.43 14.84
CA LYS A 72 0.26 12.51 15.17
C LYS A 72 -0.66 12.32 13.97
N SER A 73 -1.21 11.12 13.83
CA SER A 73 -2.30 10.89 12.88
C SER A 73 -3.56 11.64 13.31
N LEU A 74 -4.41 11.99 12.33
CA LEU A 74 -5.68 12.68 12.55
C LEU A 74 -6.68 11.84 13.38
N TYR A 75 -6.64 10.51 13.22
CA TYR A 75 -7.49 9.55 13.94
C TYR A 75 -6.61 8.41 14.49
N ASN A 76 -7.19 7.55 15.32
CA ASN A 76 -6.49 6.36 15.81
C ASN A 76 -6.05 5.49 14.63
N GLU A 77 -4.78 5.09 14.59
CA GLU A 77 -4.18 4.34 13.49
C GLU A 77 -4.95 3.06 13.17
N ILE A 78 -5.47 2.41 14.21
CA ILE A 78 -6.26 1.19 14.09
C ILE A 78 -7.51 1.36 13.21
N TYR A 79 -8.12 2.55 13.17
CA TYR A 79 -9.25 2.81 12.28
C TYR A 79 -8.83 2.72 10.81
N TYR A 80 -7.69 3.32 10.45
CA TYR A 80 -7.17 3.23 9.10
C TYR A 80 -6.78 1.80 8.73
N TYR A 81 -6.25 1.03 9.67
CA TYR A 81 -5.92 -0.38 9.45
C TYR A 81 -7.16 -1.17 9.07
N THR A 82 -8.28 -0.97 9.78
CA THR A 82 -9.52 -1.70 9.48
C THR A 82 -10.21 -1.24 8.21
N VAL A 83 -10.09 0.04 7.82
CA VAL A 83 -10.53 0.53 6.51
C VAL A 83 -9.77 -0.17 5.39
N LEU A 84 -8.44 -0.25 5.49
CA LEU A 84 -7.60 -0.96 4.51
C LEU A 84 -7.92 -2.46 4.43
N ILE A 85 -8.18 -3.11 5.58
CA ILE A 85 -8.64 -4.51 5.61
C ILE A 85 -9.99 -4.65 4.90
N SER A 86 -10.92 -3.72 5.11
CA SER A 86 -12.24 -3.73 4.43
C SER A 86 -12.07 -3.59 2.92
N CYS A 87 -11.25 -2.64 2.46
CA CYS A 87 -10.98 -2.41 1.04
C CYS A 87 -10.40 -3.68 0.37
N CYS A 88 -9.42 -4.31 1.02
CA CYS A 88 -8.77 -5.50 0.48
C CYS A 88 -9.69 -6.74 0.49
N ARG A 89 -10.66 -6.83 1.43
CA ARG A 89 -11.69 -7.89 1.39
C ARG A 89 -12.70 -7.69 0.27
N GLU A 90 -13.03 -6.44 -0.06
CA GLU A 90 -13.98 -6.10 -1.13
C GLU A 90 -13.38 -6.28 -2.53
N SER A 91 -12.10 -5.98 -2.71
CA SER A 91 -11.42 -6.05 -4.01
C SER A 91 -10.00 -6.60 -3.89
N PRO A 92 -9.83 -7.88 -3.53
CA PRO A 92 -8.52 -8.47 -3.26
C PRO A 92 -7.61 -8.45 -4.49
N GLU A 93 -8.15 -8.71 -5.68
CA GLU A 93 -7.39 -8.76 -6.93
C GLU A 93 -6.74 -7.40 -7.29
N SER A 94 -7.37 -6.29 -6.92
CA SER A 94 -6.88 -4.94 -7.20
C SER A 94 -6.03 -4.37 -6.08
N ILE A 95 -6.44 -4.55 -4.81
CA ILE A 95 -5.82 -3.93 -3.63
C ILE A 95 -4.62 -4.73 -3.11
N ALA A 96 -4.68 -6.06 -3.11
CA ALA A 96 -3.59 -6.88 -2.56
C ALA A 96 -2.25 -6.65 -3.28
N PRO A 97 -2.19 -6.51 -4.63
CA PRO A 97 -0.96 -6.14 -5.32
C PRO A 97 -0.41 -4.77 -4.88
N VAL A 98 -1.29 -3.80 -4.59
CA VAL A 98 -0.91 -2.46 -4.10
C VAL A 98 -0.25 -2.57 -2.73
N PHE A 99 -0.86 -3.32 -1.81
CA PHE A 99 -0.26 -3.58 -0.48
C PHE A 99 1.10 -4.25 -0.61
N GLY A 100 1.21 -5.25 -1.49
CA GLY A 100 2.47 -5.93 -1.74
C GLY A 100 3.57 -4.98 -2.21
N ARG A 101 3.24 -3.98 -3.04
CA ARG A 101 4.21 -2.95 -3.45
C ARG A 101 4.57 -2.01 -2.33
N ALA A 102 3.57 -1.52 -1.59
CA ALA A 102 3.78 -0.60 -0.47
C ALA A 102 4.66 -1.25 0.62
N ILE A 103 4.39 -2.49 1.02
CA ILE A 103 5.19 -3.22 2.00
C ILE A 103 6.64 -3.36 1.54
N ARG A 104 6.87 -3.76 0.28
CA ARG A 104 8.23 -3.85 -0.29
C ARG A 104 8.93 -2.49 -0.33
N PHE A 105 8.21 -1.44 -0.70
CA PHE A 105 8.74 -0.08 -0.72
C PHE A 105 9.22 0.35 0.67
N PHE A 106 8.38 0.21 1.71
CA PHE A 106 8.78 0.56 3.07
C PHE A 106 9.90 -0.33 3.59
N TYR A 107 9.83 -1.65 3.37
CA TYR A 107 10.88 -2.60 3.77
C TYR A 107 12.26 -2.21 3.21
N ASN A 108 12.32 -1.85 1.93
CA ASN A 108 13.56 -1.44 1.27
C ASN A 108 14.11 -0.12 1.79
N ASN A 109 13.25 0.76 2.31
CA ASN A 109 13.62 2.07 2.84
C ASN A 109 13.70 2.11 4.38
N LEU A 110 13.64 0.95 5.05
CA LEU A 110 13.67 0.88 6.52
C LEU A 110 14.91 1.55 7.13
N GLU A 111 16.06 1.57 6.46
CA GLU A 111 17.28 2.17 7.03
C GLU A 111 17.19 3.70 7.14
N THR A 112 16.52 4.35 6.19
CA THR A 112 16.35 5.82 6.13
C THR A 112 15.07 6.31 6.81
N PHE A 113 14.15 5.41 7.15
CA PHE A 113 12.87 5.74 7.76
C PHE A 113 13.01 6.26 9.20
N ASP A 114 12.17 7.21 9.58
CA ASP A 114 12.12 7.72 10.96
C ASP A 114 11.70 6.61 11.94
N TYR A 115 12.18 6.68 13.19
CA TYR A 115 11.92 5.66 14.20
C TYR A 115 10.43 5.45 14.50
N GLU A 116 9.67 6.54 14.62
CA GLU A 116 8.23 6.48 14.85
C GLU A 116 7.52 5.80 13.67
N LEU A 117 7.92 6.16 12.45
CA LEU A 117 7.34 5.59 11.23
C LEU A 117 7.66 4.11 11.06
N LYS A 118 8.83 3.65 11.52
CA LYS A 118 9.18 2.21 11.57
C LYS A 118 8.21 1.44 12.45
N ILE A 119 7.90 1.96 13.64
CA ILE A 119 6.95 1.32 14.57
C ILE A 119 5.57 1.23 13.92
N ARG A 120 5.06 2.34 13.40
CA ARG A 120 3.74 2.37 12.73
C ARG A 120 3.69 1.45 11.52
N PHE A 121 4.78 1.36 10.76
CA PHE A 121 4.88 0.44 9.64
C PHE A 121 4.80 -1.02 10.10
N MET A 122 5.53 -1.40 11.15
CA MET A 122 5.48 -2.75 11.70
C MET A 122 4.08 -3.12 12.20
N ASP A 123 3.44 -2.20 12.92
CA ASP A 123 2.08 -2.41 13.45
C ASP A 123 1.07 -2.55 12.31
N TRP A 124 1.12 -1.65 11.32
CA TRP A 124 0.28 -1.72 10.14
C TRP A 124 0.48 -3.03 9.37
N MET A 125 1.72 -3.34 8.99
CA MET A 125 2.06 -4.52 8.19
C MET A 125 1.62 -5.81 8.89
N THR A 126 1.94 -5.97 10.17
CA THR A 126 1.56 -7.15 10.97
C THR A 126 0.04 -7.27 11.07
N THR A 127 -0.66 -6.14 11.27
CA THR A 127 -2.12 -6.11 11.31
C THR A 127 -2.74 -6.50 9.97
N GLN A 128 -2.21 -6.01 8.85
CA GLN A 128 -2.70 -6.40 7.52
C GLN A 128 -2.49 -7.89 7.28
N ILE A 129 -1.24 -8.37 7.39
CA ILE A 129 -0.87 -9.76 7.06
C ILE A 129 -1.60 -10.78 7.96
N SER A 130 -1.77 -10.49 9.26
CA SER A 130 -2.53 -11.36 10.17
C SER A 130 -4.02 -11.50 9.82
N ASN A 131 -4.62 -10.51 9.14
CA ASN A 131 -6.01 -10.56 8.68
C ASN A 131 -6.20 -11.33 7.36
N PHE A 132 -5.10 -11.78 6.73
CA PHE A 132 -5.06 -12.57 5.49
C PHE A 132 -4.20 -13.84 5.68
N ASP A 133 -4.40 -14.53 6.80
CA ASP A 133 -3.80 -15.84 7.13
C ASP A 133 -2.27 -15.90 7.08
N PHE A 134 -1.61 -14.77 7.35
CA PHE A 134 -0.16 -14.62 7.24
C PHE A 134 0.42 -14.99 5.87
N SER A 135 -0.40 -14.86 4.82
CA SER A 135 -0.02 -15.18 3.44
C SER A 135 0.89 -14.09 2.86
N TRP A 136 2.19 -14.29 3.02
CA TRP A 136 3.24 -13.44 2.46
C TRP A 136 4.40 -14.27 1.90
N LYS A 137 5.12 -13.71 0.93
CA LYS A 137 6.31 -14.34 0.31
C LYS A 137 7.55 -14.10 1.19
N TRP A 138 7.60 -14.77 2.34
CA TRP A 138 8.67 -14.62 3.33
C TRP A 138 10.08 -14.94 2.79
N ASP A 139 10.16 -15.81 1.76
CA ASP A 139 11.41 -16.16 1.08
C ASP A 139 12.16 -14.95 0.53
N GLU A 140 11.45 -13.87 0.17
CA GLU A 140 12.05 -12.63 -0.33
C GLU A 140 12.98 -11.96 0.69
N TRP A 141 12.85 -12.28 1.99
CA TRP A 141 13.62 -11.64 3.06
C TRP A 141 14.63 -12.56 3.76
N VAL A 142 14.70 -13.83 3.37
CA VAL A 142 15.62 -14.81 3.98
C VAL A 142 17.08 -14.37 3.84
N ALA A 143 17.47 -13.86 2.67
CA ALA A 143 18.84 -13.38 2.44
C ALA A 143 19.22 -12.22 3.37
N ASP A 144 18.29 -11.28 3.59
CA ASP A 144 18.49 -10.15 4.51
C ASP A 144 18.57 -10.63 5.97
N SER A 145 17.73 -11.60 6.37
CA SER A 145 17.75 -12.19 7.71
C SER A 145 19.12 -12.82 8.04
N VAL A 146 19.70 -13.58 7.10
CA VAL A 146 21.04 -14.16 7.25
C VAL A 146 22.12 -13.08 7.27
N LYS A 147 22.04 -12.10 6.36
CA LYS A 147 23.02 -11.01 6.24
C LYS A 147 23.13 -10.18 7.52
N TYR A 148 21.99 -9.88 8.15
CA TYR A 148 21.92 -9.00 9.31
C TYR A 148 21.85 -9.74 10.65
N ALA A 149 21.97 -11.08 10.67
CA ALA A 149 21.85 -11.91 11.86
C ALA A 149 22.75 -11.44 13.03
N ASN A 150 23.97 -11.02 12.73
CA ASN A 150 24.97 -10.61 13.72
C ASN A 150 24.84 -9.14 14.19
N LEU A 151 23.97 -8.35 13.56
CA LEU A 151 23.76 -6.95 13.94
C LEU A 151 22.62 -6.87 14.95
N THR A 152 22.82 -6.28 16.13
CA THR A 152 21.78 -6.25 17.18
C THR A 152 20.67 -5.26 16.88
N TYR A 153 21.01 -4.08 16.33
CA TYR A 153 20.09 -2.94 16.19
C TYR A 153 19.72 -2.63 14.72
N HIS A 154 19.85 -3.61 13.83
CA HIS A 154 19.53 -3.39 12.43
C HIS A 154 18.01 -3.38 12.22
N PRO A 155 17.42 -2.35 11.60
CA PRO A 155 15.96 -2.20 11.52
C PRO A 155 15.27 -3.37 10.79
N LYS A 156 15.91 -3.92 9.74
CA LYS A 156 15.39 -5.10 9.05
C LYS A 156 15.39 -6.36 9.92
N LYS A 157 16.32 -6.49 10.87
CA LYS A 157 16.32 -7.63 11.81
C LYS A 157 15.21 -7.49 12.85
N GLU A 158 14.98 -6.27 13.36
CA GLU A 158 13.89 -6.02 14.31
C GLU A 158 12.53 -6.40 13.71
N LEU A 159 12.31 -6.10 12.42
CA LEU A 159 11.12 -6.55 11.71
C LEU A 159 10.95 -8.08 11.76
N HIS A 160 11.99 -8.84 11.37
CA HIS A 160 11.96 -10.31 11.37
C HIS A 160 11.74 -10.93 12.74
N SER A 161 12.10 -10.24 13.81
CA SER A 161 11.91 -10.76 15.17
C SER A 161 10.46 -10.64 15.68
N LYS A 162 9.63 -9.82 15.03
CA LYS A 162 8.27 -9.48 15.48
C LYS A 162 7.16 -9.99 14.56
N THR A 163 7.52 -10.55 13.41
CA THR A 163 6.62 -11.15 12.42
C THR A 163 6.87 -12.65 12.34
#